data_AF-A0A9Q1HK37-F1
#
_entry.id   AF-A0A9Q1HK37-F1
#
_cell.length_a   1.000
_cell.length_b   1.000
_cell.length_c   1.000
_cell.angle_alpha   90.00
_cell.angle_beta   90.00
_cell.angle_gamma   90.00
#
_symmetry.space_group_name_H-M   'P 1'
#
loop_
_entity.id
_entity.type
_entity.pdbx_description
1 polymer ?
#
loop_
_entity_poly.entity_id
_entity_poly.type
_entity_poly.pdbx_seq_one_letter_code
_entity_poly.pdbx_strand_id
1 'polypeptide(L)'
;METTPKGKRMTLKQTSGSLKCLIDVLSTKLEPFAKHLANAKWQAQQFDSLRKQVPKEWVLMYIDFAENYNCHFQDEAQSAHWSYNQATVHPIVAYYNCPKESCREVTHESMIFISDDRVHDQHAVQHFITIATEHLAHQGIPMVRQVHFSDGAGSQYKNKVSFNDASFGMDDLGFPIEKHFFGSRHGKGPCDAEIGVVKKCASRAVLARQVIIANAHDLYKFRRDYLTLPKGTQEEHTHAKRKFFFVRDGEVKRGDERIARTEGLKPVPQTRAMHSFVGERPNIVSARERSCFCEMCIAKDHASCVNTNFLGTWKTSLKGRGEVFNKPLEVDDSILPTLVNLMPVTNNCSYGISTCATSAEILTSSSDPISLVSESAGPCPDVTNGLQTDGEWQLRQGDDW
;
A
#
# COMPACT_ATOMS: atom_id res chain seq x y z
N MET A 1 -17.72 20.86 -23.18
CA MET A 1 -16.88 20.47 -22.03
C MET A 1 -17.70 19.52 -21.18
N GLU A 2 -17.60 18.22 -21.46
CA GLU A 2 -18.24 17.19 -20.64
C GLU A 2 -17.46 17.05 -19.34
N THR A 3 -18.10 17.41 -18.24
CA THR A 3 -17.57 17.20 -16.90
C THR A 3 -17.67 15.72 -16.57
N THR A 4 -16.53 15.03 -16.58
CA THR A 4 -16.42 13.67 -16.03
C THR A 4 -16.91 13.69 -14.58
N PRO A 5 -17.82 12.80 -14.16
CA PRO A 5 -18.35 12.84 -12.81
C PRO A 5 -17.23 12.55 -11.80
N LYS A 6 -16.96 13.52 -10.93
CA LYS A 6 -16.10 13.36 -9.73
C LYS A 6 -16.64 12.17 -8.92
N GLY A 7 -15.73 11.30 -8.48
CA GLY A 7 -16.05 10.06 -7.76
C GLY A 7 -17.10 10.25 -6.65
N LYS A 8 -18.03 9.29 -6.53
CA LYS A 8 -19.10 9.29 -5.53
C LYS A 8 -18.49 9.55 -4.14
N ARG A 9 -18.81 10.71 -3.55
CA ARG A 9 -18.46 11.02 -2.16
C ARG A 9 -19.32 10.14 -1.27
N MET A 10 -18.69 9.35 -0.39
CA MET A 10 -19.44 8.55 0.58
C MET A 10 -20.21 9.49 1.50
N THR A 11 -21.53 9.41 1.45
CA THR A 11 -22.43 10.11 2.37
C THR A 11 -22.90 9.12 3.43
N LEU A 12 -22.91 9.59 4.68
CA LEU A 12 -23.60 8.87 5.73
C LEU A 12 -25.09 8.91 5.37
N LYS A 13 -25.72 7.74 5.23
CA LYS A 13 -27.14 7.64 4.98
C LYS A 13 -27.79 7.05 6.22
N GLN A 14 -28.73 7.78 6.80
CA GLN A 14 -29.62 7.21 7.81
C GLN A 14 -30.67 6.36 7.10
N THR A 15 -30.86 5.15 7.61
CA THR A 15 -31.83 4.18 7.09
C THR A 15 -32.57 3.58 8.27
N SER A 16 -33.89 3.55 8.20
CA SER A 16 -34.74 2.88 9.18
C SER A 16 -35.28 1.58 8.59
N GLY A 17 -35.45 0.56 9.40
CA GLY A 17 -35.94 -0.75 8.96
C GLY A 17 -36.06 -1.72 10.12
N SER A 18 -36.61 -2.90 9.86
CA SER A 18 -36.72 -3.95 10.88
C SER A 18 -35.35 -4.51 11.26
N LEU A 19 -35.27 -5.14 12.44
CA LEU A 19 -34.07 -5.87 12.88
C LEU A 19 -33.61 -6.92 11.84
N LYS A 20 -34.57 -7.60 11.19
CA LYS A 20 -34.27 -8.56 10.12
C LYS A 20 -33.54 -7.89 8.95
N CYS A 21 -34.02 -6.73 8.49
CA CYS A 21 -33.39 -5.96 7.43
C CYS A 21 -31.95 -5.56 7.80
N LEU A 22 -31.72 -5.15 9.05
CA LEU A 22 -30.36 -4.86 9.54
C LEU A 22 -29.45 -6.09 9.47
N ILE A 23 -29.92 -7.25 9.94
CA ILE A 23 -29.15 -8.50 9.95
C ILE A 23 -28.81 -8.92 8.51
N ASP A 24 -29.77 -8.84 7.58
CA ASP A 24 -29.57 -9.20 6.17
C ASP A 24 -28.53 -8.27 5.51
N VAL A 25 -28.63 -6.96 5.75
CA VAL A 25 -27.66 -5.98 5.24
C VAL A 25 -26.27 -6.23 5.84
N LEU A 26 -26.18 -6.46 7.14
CA LEU A 26 -24.90 -6.73 7.80
C LEU A 26 -24.27 -8.02 7.25
N SER A 27 -25.04 -9.08 7.12
CA SER A 27 -24.59 -10.37 6.56
C SER A 27 -24.05 -10.21 5.14
N THR A 28 -24.75 -9.45 4.31
CA THR A 28 -24.32 -9.14 2.93
C THR A 28 -23.01 -8.33 2.91
N LYS A 29 -22.77 -7.47 3.90
CA LYS A 29 -21.55 -6.66 3.99
C LYS A 29 -20.38 -7.37 4.66
N LEU A 30 -20.65 -8.42 5.45
CA LEU A 30 -19.63 -9.17 6.17
C LEU A 30 -18.73 -9.98 5.21
N GLU A 31 -19.28 -10.56 4.15
CA GLU A 31 -18.50 -11.36 3.20
C GLU A 31 -17.38 -10.54 2.51
N PRO A 32 -17.67 -9.41 1.83
CA PRO A 32 -16.62 -8.66 1.15
C PRO A 32 -15.69 -7.94 2.16
N PHE A 33 -16.18 -7.62 3.36
CA PHE A 33 -15.34 -7.15 4.46
C PHE A 33 -14.34 -8.22 4.94
N ALA A 34 -14.78 -9.47 5.11
CA ALA A 34 -13.91 -10.59 5.48
C ALA A 34 -12.86 -10.84 4.40
N LYS A 35 -13.25 -10.78 3.12
CA LYS A 35 -12.32 -10.84 1.98
C LYS A 35 -11.28 -9.71 2.03
N HIS A 36 -11.71 -8.47 2.29
CA HIS A 36 -10.81 -7.32 2.45
C HIS A 36 -9.80 -7.53 3.58
N LEU A 37 -10.25 -7.97 4.76
CA LEU A 37 -9.36 -8.26 5.90
C LEU A 37 -8.39 -9.40 5.60
N ALA A 38 -8.85 -10.48 4.97
CA ALA A 38 -8.01 -11.59 4.55
C ALA A 38 -6.92 -11.11 3.56
N ASN A 39 -7.28 -10.26 2.60
CA ASN A 39 -6.35 -9.68 1.65
C ASN A 39 -5.31 -8.80 2.34
N ALA A 40 -5.75 -7.91 3.22
CA ALA A 40 -4.88 -7.00 3.96
C ALA A 40 -3.87 -7.78 4.80
N LYS A 41 -4.33 -8.78 5.56
CA LYS A 41 -3.49 -9.65 6.37
C LYS A 41 -2.49 -10.44 5.51
N TRP A 42 -2.96 -11.02 4.41
CA TRP A 42 -2.12 -11.79 3.51
C TRP A 42 -1.00 -10.93 2.91
N GLN A 43 -1.32 -9.76 2.36
CA GLN A 43 -0.33 -8.88 1.74
C GLN A 43 0.72 -8.39 2.75
N ALA A 44 0.30 -8.03 3.96
CA ALA A 44 1.21 -7.68 5.04
C ALA A 44 2.14 -8.84 5.39
N GLN A 45 1.61 -10.06 5.52
CA GLN A 45 2.39 -11.27 5.79
C GLN A 45 3.40 -11.58 4.67
N GLN A 46 3.01 -11.41 3.40
CA GLN A 46 3.90 -11.61 2.27
C GLN A 46 5.07 -10.61 2.30
N PHE A 47 4.78 -9.33 2.54
CA PHE A 47 5.82 -8.31 2.68
C PHE A 47 6.76 -8.59 3.88
N ASP A 48 6.18 -8.91 5.05
CA ASP A 48 6.96 -9.18 6.26
C ASP A 48 7.84 -10.42 6.14
N SER A 49 7.38 -11.45 5.43
CA SER A 49 8.17 -12.66 5.19
C SER A 49 9.31 -12.36 4.22
N LEU A 50 9.00 -11.70 3.10
CA LEU A 50 9.97 -11.39 2.06
C LEU A 50 11.07 -10.45 2.56
N ARG A 51 10.74 -9.39 3.31
CA ARG A 51 11.76 -8.45 3.82
C ARG A 51 12.70 -9.06 4.86
N LYS A 52 12.26 -10.10 5.58
CA LYS A 52 13.10 -10.82 6.55
C LYS A 52 14.04 -11.81 5.86
N GLN A 53 13.62 -12.38 4.74
CA GLN A 53 14.34 -13.38 3.97
C GLN A 53 14.28 -13.03 2.49
N VAL A 54 15.06 -12.02 2.10
CA VAL A 54 15.14 -11.60 0.70
C VAL A 54 15.95 -12.65 -0.07
N PRO A 55 15.44 -13.20 -1.19
CA PRO A 55 16.19 -14.11 -2.03
C PRO A 55 17.46 -13.46 -2.57
N LYS A 56 18.49 -14.27 -2.83
CA LYS A 56 19.78 -13.79 -3.32
C LYS A 56 19.60 -12.95 -4.60
N GLU A 57 20.28 -11.81 -4.66
CA GLU A 57 20.28 -10.87 -5.79
C GLU A 57 18.89 -10.25 -6.08
N TRP A 58 17.97 -10.32 -5.12
CA TRP A 58 16.71 -9.58 -5.18
C TRP A 58 16.82 -8.28 -4.39
N VAL A 59 16.12 -7.25 -4.87
CA VAL A 59 15.92 -6.01 -4.13
C VAL A 59 14.43 -5.79 -3.94
N LEU A 60 14.02 -5.72 -2.67
CA LEU A 60 12.66 -5.35 -2.28
C LEU A 60 12.63 -3.88 -1.90
N MET A 61 11.78 -3.07 -2.53
CA MET A 61 11.57 -1.66 -2.21
C MET A 61 10.17 -1.45 -1.66
N TYR A 62 10.05 -0.87 -0.46
CA TYR A 62 8.81 -0.23 -0.03
C TYR A 62 8.85 1.22 -0.45
N ILE A 63 7.80 1.69 -1.13
CA ILE A 63 7.74 3.01 -1.75
C ILE A 63 6.46 3.72 -1.34
N ASP A 64 6.58 4.96 -0.88
CA ASP A 64 5.43 5.78 -0.48
C ASP A 64 5.70 7.29 -0.63
N PHE A 65 4.63 8.07 -0.77
CA PHE A 65 4.69 9.52 -0.66
C PHE A 65 4.40 9.93 0.77
N ALA A 66 5.29 10.72 1.35
CA ALA A 66 4.93 11.45 2.56
C ALA A 66 3.96 12.57 2.20
N GLU A 67 3.16 13.00 3.17
CA GLU A 67 2.63 14.34 3.16
C GLU A 67 3.78 15.35 2.98
N ASN A 68 3.56 16.41 2.19
CA ASN A 68 4.55 17.44 1.98
C ASN A 68 5.05 18.03 3.32
N TYR A 69 6.33 18.39 3.37
CA TYR A 69 6.88 19.12 4.49
C TYR A 69 6.66 20.61 4.29
N ASN A 70 5.88 21.22 5.20
CA ASN A 70 5.79 22.68 5.27
C ASN A 70 7.13 23.22 5.80
N CYS A 71 7.87 23.90 4.95
CA CYS A 71 9.08 24.62 5.33
C CYS A 71 8.67 25.79 6.20
N HIS A 72 9.14 25.77 7.44
CA HIS A 72 8.89 26.81 8.42
C HIS A 72 10.17 27.13 9.18
N PHE A 73 10.24 28.34 9.72
CA PHE A 73 11.25 28.82 10.64
C PHE A 73 10.62 29.39 11.91
N GLN A 74 11.42 29.47 12.98
CA GLN A 74 10.96 30.00 14.25
C GLN A 74 10.77 31.52 14.14
N ASP A 75 9.73 32.04 14.79
CA ASP A 75 9.41 33.48 14.85
C ASP A 75 9.02 34.08 13.47
N GLU A 76 8.32 33.28 12.65
CA GLU A 76 7.73 33.68 11.38
C GLU A 76 6.71 34.81 11.51
N ALA A 77 6.74 35.75 10.56
CA ALA A 77 5.68 36.74 10.42
C ALA A 77 4.34 36.04 10.14
N GLN A 78 3.24 36.56 10.70
CA GLN A 78 1.90 35.98 10.54
C GLN A 78 1.49 35.79 9.06
N SER A 79 2.00 36.63 8.16
CA SER A 79 1.76 36.51 6.72
C SER A 79 2.37 35.25 6.09
N ALA A 80 3.47 34.72 6.64
CA ALA A 80 4.10 33.49 6.15
C ALA A 80 3.22 32.24 6.37
N HIS A 81 2.29 32.31 7.33
CA HIS A 81 1.34 31.23 7.62
C HIS A 81 0.42 30.87 6.43
N TRP A 82 0.18 31.82 5.52
CA TRP A 82 -0.74 31.65 4.39
C TRP A 82 -0.05 31.10 3.13
N SER A 83 1.28 31.02 3.10
CA SER A 83 2.04 30.61 1.92
C SER A 83 3.33 29.89 2.31
N TYR A 84 3.19 28.73 2.96
CA TYR A 84 4.35 27.87 3.22
C TYR A 84 4.95 27.34 1.92
N ASN A 85 6.27 27.51 1.79
CA ASN A 85 7.02 26.69 0.85
C ASN A 85 6.90 25.23 1.30
N GLN A 86 6.54 24.35 0.37
CA GLN A 86 6.40 22.93 0.64
C GLN A 86 7.45 22.15 -0.10
N ALA A 87 7.99 21.12 0.55
CA ALA A 87 8.87 20.15 -0.07
C ALA A 87 8.17 18.80 -0.18
N THR A 88 8.22 18.20 -1.36
CA THR A 88 7.86 16.79 -1.55
C THR A 88 8.89 15.91 -0.84
N VAL A 89 8.40 14.91 -0.11
CA VAL A 89 9.25 13.92 0.54
C VAL A 89 8.76 12.54 0.12
N HIS A 90 9.63 11.74 -0.46
CA HIS A 90 9.30 10.42 -0.98
C HIS A 90 10.37 9.42 -0.52
N PRO A 91 10.14 8.67 0.57
CA PRO A 91 11.03 7.58 0.96
C PRO A 91 10.91 6.36 0.03
N ILE A 92 12.04 5.71 -0.18
CA ILE A 92 12.17 4.34 -0.69
C ILE A 92 12.99 3.58 0.34
N VAL A 93 12.40 2.57 0.97
CA VAL A 93 13.12 1.67 1.89
C VAL A 93 13.43 0.38 1.15
N ALA A 94 14.71 0.18 0.83
CA ALA A 94 15.19 -1.01 0.13
C ALA A 94 15.68 -2.08 1.10
N TYR A 95 15.41 -3.34 0.79
CA TYR A 95 15.89 -4.53 1.49
C TYR A 95 16.61 -5.43 0.49
N TYR A 96 17.84 -5.83 0.82
CA TYR A 96 18.68 -6.68 -0.01
C TYR A 96 19.69 -7.45 0.84
N ASN A 97 20.20 -8.58 0.36
CA ASN A 97 21.23 -9.32 1.08
C ASN A 97 22.53 -8.51 1.15
N CYS A 98 23.20 -8.53 2.30
CA CYS A 98 24.50 -7.88 2.43
C CYS A 98 25.47 -8.35 1.32
N PRO A 99 26.15 -7.43 0.60
CA PRO A 99 27.05 -7.81 -0.49
C PRO A 99 28.35 -8.46 0.01
N LYS A 100 28.65 -8.41 1.32
CA LYS A 100 29.83 -9.09 1.87
C LYS A 100 29.57 -10.59 1.94
N GLU A 101 30.42 -11.38 1.29
CA GLU A 101 30.27 -12.85 1.18
C GLU A 101 30.18 -13.58 2.54
N SER A 102 30.81 -13.04 3.58
CA SER A 102 30.78 -13.61 4.94
C SER A 102 29.50 -13.30 5.71
N CYS A 103 28.64 -12.42 5.19
CA CYS A 103 27.44 -11.96 5.86
C CYS A 103 26.17 -12.47 5.18
N ARG A 104 25.24 -12.97 5.98
CA ARG A 104 23.93 -13.46 5.53
C ARG A 104 22.77 -12.59 5.98
N GLU A 105 23.06 -11.43 6.57
CA GLU A 105 22.04 -10.51 7.05
C GLU A 105 21.42 -9.70 5.90
N VAL A 106 20.16 -9.31 6.10
CA VAL A 106 19.46 -8.39 5.20
C VAL A 106 19.85 -6.97 5.59
N THR A 107 20.34 -6.21 4.62
CA THR A 107 20.55 -4.77 4.74
C THR A 107 19.25 -4.04 4.44
N HIS A 108 18.87 -3.09 5.28
CA HIS A 108 17.82 -2.12 4.99
C HIS A 108 18.45 -0.74 4.74
N GLU A 109 18.10 -0.13 3.61
CA GLU A 109 18.59 1.17 3.19
C GLU A 109 17.43 2.12 2.90
N SER A 110 17.31 3.15 3.73
CA SER A 110 16.31 4.20 3.61
C SER A 110 16.83 5.31 2.69
N MET A 111 16.36 5.34 1.45
CA MET A 111 16.66 6.36 0.45
C MET A 111 15.54 7.40 0.44
N ILE A 112 15.82 8.62 0.89
CA ILE A 112 14.79 9.64 1.07
C ILE A 112 14.98 10.74 0.02
N PHE A 113 14.02 10.84 -0.89
CA PHE A 113 13.99 11.85 -1.93
C PHE A 113 13.29 13.10 -1.41
N ILE A 114 13.90 14.25 -1.68
CA ILE A 114 13.39 15.57 -1.34
C ILE A 114 13.37 16.39 -2.61
N SER A 115 12.23 17.01 -2.90
CA SER A 115 12.06 17.79 -4.12
C SER A 115 11.23 19.04 -3.87
N ASP A 116 11.55 20.08 -4.63
CA ASP A 116 10.72 21.28 -4.83
C ASP A 116 9.62 21.06 -5.89
N ASP A 117 9.69 19.99 -6.68
CA ASP A 117 8.59 19.52 -7.51
C ASP A 117 7.46 18.94 -6.63
N ARG A 118 6.26 19.51 -6.76
CA ARG A 118 5.06 19.17 -5.96
C ARG A 118 4.07 18.28 -6.72
N VAL A 119 4.41 17.83 -7.93
CA VAL A 119 3.56 16.96 -8.73
C VAL A 119 3.76 15.51 -8.32
N HIS A 120 2.81 14.98 -7.55
CA HIS A 120 2.81 13.60 -7.08
C HIS A 120 2.17 12.66 -8.11
N ASP A 121 2.92 12.37 -9.16
CA ASP A 121 2.50 11.50 -10.27
C ASP A 121 3.41 10.27 -10.42
N GLN A 122 2.99 9.36 -11.30
CA GLN A 122 3.79 8.20 -11.68
C GLN A 122 5.17 8.54 -12.28
N HIS A 123 5.34 9.74 -12.86
CA HIS A 123 6.60 10.14 -13.48
C HIS A 123 7.65 10.46 -12.42
N ALA A 124 7.25 11.17 -11.36
CA ALA A 124 8.09 11.40 -10.19
C ALA A 124 8.50 10.07 -9.54
N VAL A 125 7.54 9.15 -9.34
CA VAL A 125 7.81 7.81 -8.79
C VAL A 125 8.86 7.08 -9.62
N GLN A 126 8.66 7.00 -10.95
CA GLN A 126 9.61 6.31 -11.83
C GLN A 126 10.99 6.96 -11.80
N HIS A 127 11.06 8.28 -11.74
CA HIS A 127 12.33 9.01 -11.64
C HIS A 127 13.07 8.69 -10.33
N PHE A 128 12.37 8.70 -9.19
CA PHE A 128 12.96 8.34 -7.89
C PHE A 128 13.43 6.89 -7.84
N ILE A 129 12.65 5.96 -8.40
CA ILE A 129 13.04 4.53 -8.52
C ILE A 129 14.30 4.37 -9.37
N THR A 130 14.40 5.13 -10.47
CA THR A 130 15.56 5.07 -11.37
C THR A 130 16.82 5.51 -10.62
N ILE A 131 16.79 6.66 -9.94
CA ILE A 131 17.92 7.15 -9.12
C ILE A 131 18.26 6.15 -8.00
N ALA A 132 17.26 5.59 -7.32
CA ALA A 132 17.46 4.60 -6.26
C ALA A 132 18.16 3.35 -6.80
N THR A 133 17.74 2.87 -7.97
CA THR A 133 18.32 1.69 -8.62
C THR A 133 19.74 1.93 -9.08
N GLU A 134 20.01 3.08 -9.71
CA GLU A 134 21.36 3.49 -10.10
C GLU A 134 22.29 3.60 -8.88
N HIS A 135 21.80 4.15 -7.77
CA HIS A 135 22.56 4.22 -6.53
C HIS A 135 22.94 2.84 -6.00
N LEU A 136 22.01 1.87 -5.98
CA LEU A 136 22.30 0.50 -5.56
C LEU A 136 23.27 -0.20 -6.52
N ALA A 137 23.12 0.02 -7.83
CA ALA A 137 24.05 -0.51 -8.84
C ALA A 137 25.46 0.05 -8.67
N HIS A 138 25.61 1.36 -8.43
CA HIS A 138 26.91 1.99 -8.15
C HIS A 138 27.56 1.50 -6.86
N GLN A 139 26.78 1.03 -5.89
CA GLN A 139 27.29 0.37 -4.68
C GLN A 139 27.74 -1.08 -4.93
N GLY A 140 27.58 -1.60 -6.15
CA GLY A 140 27.91 -2.98 -6.49
C GLY A 140 26.90 -4.00 -5.95
N ILE A 141 25.65 -3.60 -5.67
CA ILE A 141 24.61 -4.53 -5.25
C ILE A 141 24.13 -5.30 -6.48
N PRO A 142 24.30 -6.64 -6.53
CA PRO A 142 23.87 -7.42 -7.67
C PRO A 142 22.34 -7.57 -7.65
N MET A 143 21.71 -7.35 -8.81
CA MET A 143 20.25 -7.32 -8.96
C MET A 143 19.84 -8.17 -10.17
N VAL A 144 19.11 -9.26 -9.91
CA VAL A 144 18.43 -10.07 -10.93
C VAL A 144 16.92 -9.89 -10.92
N ARG A 145 16.39 -9.23 -9.89
CA ARG A 145 14.96 -8.94 -9.75
C ARG A 145 14.73 -7.79 -8.79
N GLN A 146 13.77 -6.94 -9.11
CA GLN A 146 13.33 -5.85 -8.25
C GLN A 146 11.82 -5.95 -7.96
N VAL A 147 11.46 -5.88 -6.69
CA VAL A 147 10.08 -6.02 -6.21
C VAL A 147 9.69 -4.73 -5.50
N HIS A 148 8.61 -4.08 -5.91
CA HIS A 148 8.09 -2.85 -5.31
C HIS A 148 6.84 -3.14 -4.49
N PHE A 149 6.75 -2.59 -3.29
CA PHE A 149 5.55 -2.60 -2.45
C PHE A 149 5.08 -1.17 -2.18
N SER A 150 3.78 -0.93 -2.28
CA SER A 150 3.17 0.39 -2.09
C SER A 150 1.71 0.30 -1.62
N ASP A 151 1.15 1.41 -1.11
CA ASP A 151 -0.25 1.56 -0.70
C ASP A 151 -1.26 1.46 -1.86
N GLY A 152 -0.78 1.55 -3.11
CA GLY A 152 -1.59 1.43 -4.30
C GLY A 152 -2.37 2.69 -4.67
N ALA A 153 -1.92 3.88 -4.28
CA ALA A 153 -2.51 5.14 -4.72
C ALA A 153 -2.59 5.22 -6.26
N GLY A 154 -3.79 5.50 -6.79
CA GLY A 154 -4.08 5.38 -8.22
C GLY A 154 -3.32 6.38 -9.10
N SER A 155 -3.13 7.62 -8.65
CA SER A 155 -2.40 8.64 -9.43
C SER A 155 -0.88 8.43 -9.46
N GLN A 156 -0.34 7.60 -8.56
CA GLN A 156 1.10 7.49 -8.32
C GLN A 156 1.62 6.10 -8.67
N TYR A 157 1.04 5.06 -8.07
CA TYR A 157 1.61 3.71 -8.09
C TYR A 157 0.76 2.70 -8.87
N LYS A 158 -0.57 2.75 -8.72
CA LYS A 158 -1.49 1.71 -9.21
C LYS A 158 -2.26 2.15 -10.45
N ASN A 159 -1.54 2.45 -11.53
CA ASN A 159 -2.10 2.87 -12.81
C ASN A 159 -1.39 2.26 -14.01
N LYS A 160 -2.03 2.39 -15.18
CA LYS A 160 -1.55 1.85 -16.47
C LYS A 160 -0.14 2.28 -16.83
N VAL A 161 0.27 3.51 -16.49
CA VAL A 161 1.60 4.02 -16.82
C VAL A 161 2.65 3.39 -15.92
N SER A 162 2.41 3.35 -14.61
CA SER A 162 3.27 2.67 -13.64
C SER A 162 3.42 1.16 -13.94
N PHE A 163 2.35 0.49 -14.38
CA PHE A 163 2.42 -0.91 -14.82
C PHE A 163 3.24 -1.05 -16.10
N ASN A 164 3.03 -0.16 -17.07
CA ASN A 164 3.81 -0.14 -18.29
C ASN A 164 5.30 0.07 -17.98
N ASP A 165 5.65 0.95 -17.05
CA ASP A 165 7.04 1.13 -16.63
C ASP A 165 7.67 -0.16 -16.08
N ALA A 166 6.91 -0.98 -15.32
CA ALA A 166 7.39 -2.29 -14.88
C ALA A 166 7.65 -3.25 -16.06
N SER A 167 6.85 -3.17 -17.12
CA SER A 167 6.99 -4.02 -18.32
C SER A 167 8.28 -3.77 -19.11
N PHE A 168 8.88 -2.59 -18.97
CA PHE A 168 10.16 -2.22 -19.57
C PHE A 168 11.36 -2.52 -18.66
N GLY A 169 11.16 -3.11 -17.47
CA GLY A 169 12.26 -3.36 -16.52
C GLY A 169 13.43 -4.13 -17.13
N MET A 170 13.15 -5.14 -17.97
CA MET A 170 14.20 -5.90 -18.65
C MET A 170 14.98 -5.06 -19.66
N ASP A 171 14.30 -4.20 -20.42
CA ASP A 171 14.92 -3.36 -21.46
C ASP A 171 15.69 -2.17 -20.86
N ASP A 172 15.13 -1.55 -19.82
CA ASP A 172 15.69 -0.34 -19.20
C ASP A 172 16.80 -0.68 -18.17
N LEU A 173 16.66 -1.78 -17.42
CA LEU A 173 17.53 -2.10 -16.27
C LEU A 173 18.23 -3.48 -16.37
N GLY A 174 17.82 -4.34 -17.32
CA GLY A 174 18.37 -5.69 -17.47
C GLY A 174 17.78 -6.75 -16.54
N PHE A 175 16.72 -6.42 -15.78
CA PHE A 175 16.05 -7.37 -14.88
C PHE A 175 14.54 -7.09 -14.75
N PRO A 176 13.71 -8.11 -14.43
CA PRO A 176 12.27 -7.94 -14.25
C PRO A 176 11.93 -7.09 -13.01
N ILE A 177 10.89 -6.26 -13.17
CA ILE A 177 10.28 -5.47 -12.11
C ILE A 177 8.89 -6.04 -11.79
N GLU A 178 8.63 -6.25 -10.51
CA GLU A 178 7.33 -6.66 -9.99
C GLU A 178 6.77 -5.55 -9.08
N LYS A 179 5.47 -5.26 -9.19
CA LYS A 179 4.76 -4.27 -8.37
C LYS A 179 3.66 -4.95 -7.55
N HIS A 180 3.72 -4.76 -6.25
CA HIS A 180 2.83 -5.34 -5.28
C HIS A 180 2.18 -4.25 -4.44
N PHE A 181 0.93 -4.51 -4.02
CA PHE A 181 0.13 -3.51 -3.33
C PHE A 181 -0.45 -4.08 -2.03
N PHE A 182 -0.46 -3.26 -0.99
CA PHE A 182 -1.19 -3.59 0.24
C PHE A 182 -2.70 -3.47 0.04
N GLY A 183 -3.47 -4.08 0.95
CA GLY A 183 -4.91 -3.84 1.03
C GLY A 183 -5.17 -2.36 1.33
N SER A 184 -6.23 -1.80 0.73
CA SER A 184 -6.57 -0.39 0.91
C SER A 184 -6.68 -0.02 2.40
N ARG A 185 -6.06 1.10 2.80
CA ARG A 185 -5.97 1.58 4.21
C ARG A 185 -5.12 0.72 5.15
N HIS A 186 -4.47 -0.33 4.66
CA HIS A 186 -3.58 -1.20 5.44
C HIS A 186 -2.11 -1.13 5.01
N GLY A 187 -1.74 -0.13 4.19
CA GLY A 187 -0.38 0.11 3.73
C GLY A 187 0.43 1.05 4.62
N LYS A 188 0.34 0.92 5.95
CA LYS A 188 1.29 1.61 6.84
C LYS A 188 2.55 0.77 6.96
N GLY A 189 3.72 1.39 6.90
CA GLY A 189 4.96 0.62 6.79
C GLY A 189 6.24 1.37 7.15
N PRO A 190 7.40 0.80 6.75
CA PRO A 190 8.72 1.35 7.07
C PRO A 190 8.92 2.80 6.59
N CYS A 191 8.30 3.16 5.46
CA CYS A 191 8.35 4.53 4.95
C CYS A 191 7.74 5.54 5.93
N ASP A 192 6.59 5.25 6.54
CA ASP A 192 5.96 6.12 7.54
C ASP A 192 6.88 6.35 8.75
N ALA A 193 7.56 5.29 9.21
CA ALA A 193 8.49 5.37 10.33
C ALA A 193 9.68 6.28 10.01
N GLU A 194 10.28 6.11 8.82
CA GLU A 194 11.39 6.94 8.35
C GLU A 194 10.97 8.41 8.17
N ILE A 195 9.82 8.66 7.55
CA ILE A 195 9.26 10.01 7.42
C ILE A 195 9.02 10.63 8.79
N GLY A 196 8.47 9.87 9.73
CA GLY A 196 8.19 10.32 11.09
C GLY A 196 9.46 10.79 11.80
N VAL A 197 10.55 10.00 11.73
CA VAL A 197 11.86 10.38 12.27
C VAL A 197 12.37 11.65 11.60
N VAL A 198 12.35 11.67 10.27
CA VAL A 198 12.94 12.73 9.47
C VAL A 198 12.21 14.07 9.64
N LYS A 199 10.87 14.07 9.63
CA LYS A 199 10.06 15.28 9.89
C LYS A 199 10.22 15.73 11.34
N LYS A 200 10.15 14.82 12.32
CA LYS A 200 10.28 15.17 13.74
C LYS A 200 11.65 15.77 14.06
N CYS A 201 12.73 15.24 13.49
CA CYS A 201 14.06 15.81 13.64
C CYS A 201 14.17 17.22 13.06
N ALA A 202 13.64 17.44 11.84
CA ALA A 202 13.63 18.76 11.22
C ALA A 202 12.82 19.78 12.04
N SER A 203 11.59 19.44 12.42
CA SER A 203 10.74 20.32 13.24
C SER A 203 11.38 20.65 14.58
N ARG A 204 12.00 19.67 15.26
CA ARG A 204 12.70 19.92 16.53
C ARG A 204 13.90 20.85 16.36
N ALA A 205 14.68 20.70 15.31
CA ALA A 205 15.84 21.55 15.06
C ALA A 205 15.43 23.00 14.73
N VAL A 206 14.34 23.18 13.99
CA VAL A 206 13.74 24.50 13.75
C VAL A 206 13.25 25.13 15.05
N LEU A 207 12.46 24.40 15.85
CA LEU A 207 11.94 24.88 17.13
C LEU A 207 13.05 25.24 18.14
N ALA A 208 14.15 24.49 18.11
CA ALA A 208 15.32 24.74 18.94
C ALA A 208 16.20 25.91 18.43
N ARG A 209 15.80 26.61 17.35
CA ARG A 209 16.57 27.67 16.69
C ARG A 209 17.96 27.23 16.22
N GLN A 210 18.12 25.95 15.90
CA GLN A 210 19.39 25.38 15.44
C GLN A 210 19.56 25.47 13.92
N VAL A 211 18.45 25.51 13.18
CA VAL A 211 18.45 25.54 11.71
C VAL A 211 17.25 26.34 11.21
N ILE A 212 17.42 26.99 10.06
CA ILE A 212 16.35 27.61 9.30
C ILE A 212 16.13 26.73 8.06
N ILE A 213 14.90 26.26 7.85
CA ILE A 213 14.53 25.43 6.70
C ILE A 213 13.48 26.21 5.89
N ALA A 214 13.93 26.98 4.91
CA ALA A 214 13.05 27.87 4.13
C ALA A 214 12.54 27.22 2.83
N ASN A 215 13.22 26.19 2.34
CA ASN A 215 12.90 25.51 1.08
C ASN A 215 13.31 24.02 1.10
N ALA A 216 12.97 23.30 0.04
CA ALA A 216 13.27 21.88 -0.12
C ALA A 216 14.77 21.58 -0.11
N HIS A 217 15.60 22.46 -0.67
CA HIS A 217 17.05 22.28 -0.68
C HIS A 217 17.66 22.43 0.72
N ASP A 218 17.20 23.38 1.53
CA ASP A 218 17.62 23.53 2.93
C ASP A 218 17.24 22.29 3.75
N LEU A 219 16.04 21.77 3.52
CA LEU A 219 15.57 20.53 4.15
C LEU A 219 16.47 19.35 3.78
N TYR A 220 16.85 19.24 2.51
CA TYR A 220 17.78 18.23 2.03
C TYR A 220 19.15 18.38 2.69
N LYS A 221 19.73 19.59 2.69
CA LYS A 221 21.05 19.86 3.27
C LYS A 221 21.09 19.47 4.75
N PHE A 222 20.10 19.93 5.53
CA PHE A 222 19.98 19.57 6.94
C PHE A 222 19.94 18.05 7.14
N ARG A 223 19.08 17.34 6.39
CA ARG A 223 18.93 15.90 6.57
C ARG A 223 20.17 15.13 6.15
N ARG A 224 20.81 15.52 5.04
CA ARG A 224 22.06 14.94 4.57
C ARG A 224 23.15 15.07 5.63
N ASP A 225 23.32 16.26 6.21
CA ASP A 225 24.42 16.54 7.12
C ASP A 225 24.23 15.87 8.50
N TYR A 226 22.99 15.74 8.98
CA TYR A 226 22.72 15.27 10.35
C TYR A 226 22.09 13.88 10.49
N LEU A 227 21.41 13.36 9.46
CA LEU A 227 20.60 12.13 9.53
C LEU A 227 21.10 10.99 8.64
N THR A 228 22.08 11.24 7.77
CA THR A 228 22.70 10.18 6.93
C THR A 228 23.34 9.11 7.82
N LEU A 229 23.17 7.85 7.42
CA LEU A 229 23.75 6.68 8.08
C LEU A 229 24.54 5.85 7.06
N PRO A 230 25.70 5.29 7.43
CA PRO A 230 26.32 5.31 8.77
C PRO A 230 26.94 6.68 9.15
N LYS A 231 27.05 6.95 10.46
CA LYS A 231 27.76 8.13 10.99
C LYS A 231 29.21 7.75 11.27
N GLY A 232 30.13 8.15 10.40
CA GLY A 232 31.58 7.97 10.58
C GLY A 232 32.21 6.89 9.70
N THR A 233 33.54 6.78 9.78
CA THR A 233 34.34 5.72 9.16
C THR A 233 34.51 4.58 10.15
N GLN A 234 33.76 3.49 10.01
CA GLN A 234 34.12 2.26 10.71
C GLN A 234 34.04 1.03 9.82
N GLU A 235 34.99 0.14 10.11
CA GLU A 235 35.48 -1.03 9.41
C GLU A 235 34.47 -2.20 9.42
N GLU A 236 33.37 -2.07 10.17
CA GLU A 236 32.26 -3.01 10.21
C GLU A 236 31.14 -2.58 9.23
N HIS A 237 30.59 -3.54 8.51
CA HIS A 237 29.55 -3.26 7.53
C HIS A 237 28.21 -3.10 8.22
N THR A 238 27.53 -1.98 7.96
CA THR A 238 26.23 -1.69 8.58
C THR A 238 25.07 -2.22 7.74
N HIS A 239 24.13 -2.90 8.42
CA HIS A 239 22.88 -3.39 7.82
C HIS A 239 21.73 -2.38 7.89
N ALA A 240 22.00 -1.19 8.43
CA ALA A 240 21.09 -0.05 8.48
C ALA A 240 21.78 1.13 7.80
N LYS A 241 21.19 1.62 6.70
CA LYS A 241 21.71 2.75 5.93
C LYS A 241 20.62 3.79 5.70
N ARG A 242 20.99 5.05 5.62
CA ARG A 242 20.07 6.14 5.28
C ARG A 242 20.79 7.14 4.40
N LYS A 243 20.24 7.41 3.23
CA LYS A 243 20.78 8.37 2.27
C LYS A 243 19.70 9.33 1.80
N PHE A 244 20.09 10.57 1.55
CA PHE A 244 19.19 11.61 1.04
C PHE A 244 19.55 11.96 -0.39
N PHE A 245 18.52 12.22 -1.19
CA PHE A 245 18.63 12.69 -2.57
C PHE A 245 17.83 13.96 -2.73
N PHE A 246 18.38 14.90 -3.51
CA PHE A 246 17.68 16.11 -3.90
C PHE A 246 17.35 16.02 -5.38
N VAL A 247 16.09 16.24 -5.73
CA VAL A 247 15.62 16.27 -7.11
C VAL A 247 14.98 17.63 -7.33
N ARG A 248 15.49 18.38 -8.31
CA ARG A 248 14.95 19.71 -8.62
C ARG A 248 13.71 19.65 -9.48
N ASP A 249 12.90 20.69 -9.38
CA ASP A 249 11.86 20.97 -10.35
C ASP A 249 12.46 21.05 -11.77
N GLY A 250 11.80 20.37 -12.70
CA GLY A 250 12.29 20.16 -14.06
C GLY A 250 13.24 18.96 -14.28
N GLU A 251 13.80 18.33 -13.24
CA GLU A 251 14.62 17.10 -13.40
C GLU A 251 13.75 15.87 -13.68
N VAL A 252 12.52 15.84 -13.16
CA VAL A 252 11.57 14.76 -13.41
C VAL A 252 11.07 14.84 -14.86
N LYS A 253 11.47 13.85 -15.65
CA LYS A 253 11.06 13.72 -17.06
C LYS A 253 9.55 13.54 -17.18
N ARG A 254 8.86 14.52 -17.78
CA ARG A 254 7.43 14.46 -18.14
C ARG A 254 7.13 14.82 -19.62
N GLY A 255 8.17 15.08 -20.40
CA GLY A 255 8.06 15.51 -21.81
C GLY A 255 7.74 14.37 -22.79
N ASP A 256 8.02 14.63 -24.07
CA ASP A 256 7.59 13.81 -25.21
C ASP A 256 8.01 12.33 -25.12
N GLU A 257 9.20 12.04 -24.57
CA GLU A 257 9.67 10.66 -24.36
C GLU A 257 8.68 9.83 -23.51
N ARG A 258 8.14 10.44 -22.45
CA ARG A 258 7.15 9.80 -21.56
C ARG A 258 5.78 9.74 -22.21
N ILE A 259 5.42 10.73 -23.01
CA ILE A 259 4.16 10.75 -23.76
C ILE A 259 4.15 9.60 -24.77
N ALA A 260 5.20 9.46 -25.58
CA ALA A 260 5.35 8.37 -26.55
C ALA A 260 5.29 6.98 -25.89
N ARG A 261 5.91 6.82 -24.71
CA ARG A 261 5.87 5.57 -23.94
C ARG A 261 4.48 5.26 -23.37
N THR A 262 3.63 6.26 -23.19
CA THR A 262 2.30 6.11 -22.58
C THR A 262 1.14 6.21 -23.57
N GLU A 263 1.44 6.56 -24.81
CA GLU A 263 0.47 6.71 -25.89
C GLU A 263 -0.18 5.35 -26.24
N GLY A 264 -1.51 5.37 -26.35
CA GLY A 264 -2.29 4.17 -26.67
C GLY A 264 -2.43 3.14 -25.54
N LEU A 265 -1.93 3.41 -24.34
CA LEU A 265 -2.13 2.53 -23.18
C LEU A 265 -3.60 2.51 -22.75
N LYS A 266 -4.19 1.32 -22.72
CA LYS A 266 -5.54 1.09 -22.17
C LYS A 266 -5.46 0.89 -20.65
N PRO A 267 -6.46 1.32 -19.87
CA PRO A 267 -6.54 0.98 -18.46
C PRO A 267 -6.65 -0.54 -18.25
N VAL A 268 -5.97 -1.07 -17.24
CA VAL A 268 -6.20 -2.44 -16.77
C VAL A 268 -7.51 -2.46 -15.97
N PRO A 269 -8.49 -3.32 -16.29
CA PRO A 269 -9.74 -3.40 -15.53
C PRO A 269 -9.49 -4.05 -14.16
N GLN A 270 -10.38 -3.77 -13.19
CA GLN A 270 -10.38 -4.41 -11.86
C GLN A 270 -9.05 -4.29 -11.09
N THR A 271 -8.28 -3.22 -11.31
CA THR A 271 -7.01 -3.01 -10.60
C THR A 271 -7.17 -2.97 -9.09
N ARG A 272 -8.32 -2.53 -8.56
CA ARG A 272 -8.60 -2.55 -7.12
C ARG A 272 -8.49 -3.95 -6.51
N ALA A 273 -8.98 -4.98 -7.20
CA ALA A 273 -8.94 -6.37 -6.73
C ALA A 273 -7.55 -7.02 -6.88
N MET A 274 -6.72 -6.52 -7.79
CA MET A 274 -5.39 -7.07 -8.09
C MET A 274 -4.32 -6.43 -7.22
N HIS A 275 -3.39 -7.22 -6.71
CA HIS A 275 -2.34 -6.73 -5.82
C HIS A 275 -0.94 -7.20 -6.22
N SER A 276 -0.80 -7.96 -7.29
CA SER A 276 0.47 -8.40 -7.83
C SER A 276 0.48 -8.15 -9.32
N PHE A 277 1.49 -7.44 -9.80
CA PHE A 277 1.69 -7.09 -11.20
C PHE A 277 3.15 -7.38 -11.57
N VAL A 278 3.37 -8.11 -12.64
CA VAL A 278 4.70 -8.53 -13.10
C VAL A 278 4.89 -8.02 -14.52
N GLY A 279 5.97 -7.29 -14.77
CA GLY A 279 6.37 -6.92 -16.12
C GLY A 279 6.91 -8.13 -16.87
N GLU A 280 6.27 -8.52 -17.97
CA GLU A 280 6.75 -9.66 -18.77
C GLU A 280 7.65 -9.20 -19.91
N ARG A 281 7.16 -8.25 -20.69
CA ARG A 281 7.85 -7.66 -21.85
C ARG A 281 7.21 -6.31 -22.17
N PRO A 282 7.84 -5.44 -22.97
CA PRO A 282 7.34 -4.11 -23.27
C PRO A 282 5.84 -4.06 -23.58
N ASN A 283 5.12 -3.27 -22.79
CA ASN A 283 3.67 -3.07 -22.82
C ASN A 283 2.80 -4.22 -22.29
N ILE A 284 3.37 -5.34 -21.87
CA ILE A 284 2.63 -6.52 -21.39
C ILE A 284 2.95 -6.76 -19.92
N VAL A 285 1.90 -6.76 -19.10
CA VAL A 285 1.98 -7.09 -17.67
C VAL A 285 1.06 -8.24 -17.32
N SER A 286 1.52 -9.11 -16.42
CA SER A 286 0.69 -10.13 -15.80
C SER A 286 0.24 -9.69 -14.43
N ALA A 287 -1.04 -9.84 -14.13
CA ALA A 287 -1.65 -9.40 -12.88
C ALA A 287 -2.36 -10.55 -12.17
N ARG A 288 -2.37 -10.50 -10.84
CA ARG A 288 -3.00 -11.50 -9.97
C ARG A 288 -3.65 -10.83 -8.76
N GLU A 289 -4.70 -11.46 -8.23
CA GLU A 289 -5.46 -10.92 -7.09
C GLU A 289 -4.59 -10.70 -5.87
N ARG A 290 -3.70 -11.65 -5.55
CA ARG A 290 -2.85 -11.58 -4.36
C ARG A 290 -1.38 -11.90 -4.68
N SER A 291 -0.49 -11.39 -3.86
CA SER A 291 0.95 -11.64 -3.97
C SER A 291 1.29 -12.98 -3.32
N CYS A 292 2.36 -13.64 -3.75
CA CYS A 292 2.86 -14.83 -3.05
C CYS A 292 4.34 -14.99 -3.31
N PHE A 293 5.10 -15.21 -2.23
CA PHE A 293 6.53 -15.46 -2.26
C PHE A 293 6.87 -16.77 -1.53
N CYS A 294 6.00 -17.77 -1.63
CA CYS A 294 6.39 -19.14 -1.24
C CYS A 294 7.50 -19.64 -2.17
N GLU A 295 8.21 -20.68 -1.75
CA GLU A 295 9.32 -21.30 -2.49
C GLU A 295 8.97 -21.57 -3.96
N MET A 296 7.80 -22.16 -4.21
CA MET A 296 7.32 -22.45 -5.56
C MET A 296 7.10 -21.17 -6.40
N CYS A 297 6.52 -20.12 -5.81
CA CYS A 297 6.34 -18.85 -6.51
C CYS A 297 7.65 -18.11 -6.77
N ILE A 298 8.63 -18.20 -5.86
CA ILE A 298 9.98 -17.64 -6.07
C ILE A 298 10.67 -18.37 -7.22
N ALA A 299 10.54 -19.70 -7.28
CA ALA A 299 11.04 -20.56 -8.35
C ALA A 299 10.28 -20.43 -9.68
N LYS A 300 9.22 -19.59 -9.75
CA LYS A 300 8.29 -19.44 -10.89
C LYS A 300 7.47 -20.70 -11.23
N ASP A 301 7.41 -21.67 -10.33
CA ASP A 301 6.48 -22.79 -10.44
C ASP A 301 5.15 -22.44 -9.76
N HIS A 302 4.31 -21.68 -10.46
CA HIS A 302 3.03 -21.24 -9.91
C HIS A 302 1.99 -22.37 -9.81
N ALA A 303 2.13 -23.44 -10.59
CA ALA A 303 1.19 -24.57 -10.59
C ALA A 303 1.28 -25.38 -9.29
N SER A 304 2.50 -25.56 -8.78
CA SER A 304 2.77 -26.27 -7.52
C SER A 304 2.54 -25.42 -6.26
N CYS A 305 2.02 -24.19 -6.39
CA CYS A 305 1.76 -23.35 -5.24
C CYS A 305 0.57 -23.87 -4.42
N VAL A 306 0.78 -24.16 -3.14
CA VAL A 306 -0.28 -24.61 -2.20
C VAL A 306 -1.41 -23.59 -2.04
N ASN A 307 -1.15 -22.32 -2.35
CA ASN A 307 -2.10 -21.22 -2.17
C ASN A 307 -2.84 -20.85 -3.48
N THR A 308 -2.67 -21.58 -4.58
CA THR A 308 -3.18 -21.20 -5.91
C THR A 308 -4.66 -20.77 -5.90
N ASN A 309 -5.52 -21.53 -5.21
CA ASN A 309 -6.95 -21.20 -5.10
C ASN A 309 -7.19 -19.85 -4.42
N PHE A 310 -6.40 -19.52 -3.41
CA PHE A 310 -6.47 -18.23 -2.74
C PHE A 310 -5.79 -17.13 -3.56
N LEU A 311 -4.76 -17.39 -4.35
CA LEU A 311 -4.05 -16.32 -5.06
C LEU A 311 -4.83 -15.74 -6.25
N GLY A 312 -5.79 -16.51 -6.78
CA GLY A 312 -6.46 -16.22 -8.04
C GLY A 312 -5.58 -16.54 -9.24
N THR A 313 -6.17 -16.49 -10.42
CA THR A 313 -5.46 -16.79 -11.68
C THR A 313 -4.65 -15.60 -12.15
N TRP A 314 -3.52 -15.88 -12.80
CA TRP A 314 -2.79 -14.85 -13.56
C TRP A 314 -3.63 -14.39 -14.75
N LYS A 315 -3.66 -13.08 -14.97
CA LYS A 315 -4.33 -12.43 -16.09
C LYS A 315 -3.34 -11.51 -16.77
N THR A 316 -3.03 -11.73 -18.04
CA THR A 316 -2.06 -10.93 -18.79
C THR A 316 -2.77 -9.78 -19.52
N SER A 317 -2.17 -8.58 -19.54
CA SER A 317 -2.73 -7.40 -20.21
C SER A 317 -1.65 -6.36 -20.57
N LEU A 318 -1.50 -6.06 -21.87
CA LEU A 318 -1.61 -4.73 -22.54
C LEU A 318 -0.86 -4.66 -23.90
N LYS A 319 -1.38 -3.78 -24.78
CA LYS A 319 -1.25 -3.64 -26.25
C LYS A 319 -1.76 -4.82 -27.11
N GLY A 320 -3.00 -4.65 -27.59
CA GLY A 320 -3.38 -5.02 -28.97
C GLY A 320 -4.18 -6.30 -29.19
N ARG A 321 -3.83 -7.44 -28.60
CA ARG A 321 -4.59 -8.70 -28.69
C ARG A 321 -4.24 -9.59 -27.49
N GLY A 322 -5.24 -10.09 -26.79
CA GLY A 322 -5.05 -11.08 -25.72
C GLY A 322 -6.04 -10.90 -24.57
N GLU A 323 -7.16 -11.60 -24.71
CA GLU A 323 -8.17 -11.99 -23.71
C GLU A 323 -8.84 -10.91 -22.83
N VAL A 324 -10.14 -10.83 -23.04
CA VAL A 324 -11.11 -10.12 -22.21
C VAL A 324 -11.03 -10.71 -20.80
N PHE A 325 -10.88 -9.84 -19.80
CA PHE A 325 -11.17 -10.19 -18.41
C PHE A 325 -12.64 -10.63 -18.36
N ASN A 326 -12.90 -11.93 -18.39
CA ASN A 326 -14.26 -12.43 -18.30
C ASN A 326 -14.92 -11.92 -17.02
N LYS A 327 -16.25 -11.77 -17.13
CA LYS A 327 -17.22 -11.35 -16.10
C LYS A 327 -16.95 -12.00 -14.73
N PRO A 328 -17.52 -11.44 -13.63
CA PRO A 328 -17.29 -11.94 -12.28
C PRO A 328 -17.46 -13.46 -12.22
N LEU A 329 -16.52 -14.14 -11.55
CA LEU A 329 -16.79 -15.47 -11.04
C LEU A 329 -17.96 -15.35 -10.08
N GLU A 330 -19.06 -16.04 -10.38
CA GLU A 330 -20.06 -16.36 -9.38
C GLU A 330 -19.33 -17.04 -8.22
N VAL A 331 -19.59 -16.57 -7.01
CA VAL A 331 -19.04 -17.16 -5.80
C VAL A 331 -19.61 -18.58 -5.73
N ASP A 332 -18.74 -19.58 -5.83
CA ASP A 332 -19.12 -20.95 -5.53
C ASP A 332 -19.21 -21.08 -4.01
N ASP A 333 -20.44 -21.09 -3.49
CA ASP A 333 -20.77 -21.20 -2.06
C ASP A 333 -20.23 -22.48 -1.39
N SER A 334 -19.65 -23.42 -2.16
CA SER A 334 -19.07 -24.66 -1.65
C SER A 334 -17.71 -24.52 -0.95
N ILE A 335 -17.05 -23.35 -1.01
CA ILE A 335 -15.67 -23.16 -0.48
C ILE A 335 -15.63 -22.71 1.00
N LEU A 336 -16.75 -22.27 1.55
CA LEU A 336 -16.89 -21.80 2.94
C LEU A 336 -16.43 -22.77 4.05
N PRO A 337 -16.50 -24.12 3.93
CA PRO A 337 -16.12 -25.00 5.04
C PRO A 337 -14.61 -25.09 5.32
N THR A 338 -13.75 -24.66 4.40
CA THR A 338 -12.29 -24.92 4.50
C THR A 338 -11.50 -23.87 5.27
N LEU A 339 -12.11 -22.73 5.63
CA LEU A 339 -11.44 -21.62 6.32
C LEU A 339 -11.49 -21.71 7.86
N VAL A 340 -12.23 -22.67 8.43
CA VAL A 340 -12.44 -22.76 9.88
C VAL A 340 -11.24 -23.40 10.61
N ASN A 341 -10.34 -24.11 9.93
CA ASN A 341 -9.28 -24.90 10.57
C ASN A 341 -7.88 -24.23 10.65
N LEU A 342 -7.74 -22.93 10.40
CA LEU A 342 -6.45 -22.23 10.49
C LEU A 342 -6.29 -21.32 11.73
N MET A 343 -7.11 -21.50 12.77
CA MET A 343 -6.95 -20.77 14.04
C MET A 343 -6.30 -21.66 15.12
N PRO A 344 -4.99 -21.55 15.40
CA PRO A 344 -4.51 -21.89 16.72
C PRO A 344 -4.94 -20.77 17.69
N VAL A 345 -5.79 -21.12 18.65
CA VAL A 345 -6.09 -20.29 19.81
C VAL A 345 -4.83 -20.25 20.68
N THR A 346 -4.11 -19.13 20.67
CA THR A 346 -3.08 -18.87 21.69
C THR A 346 -3.55 -17.75 22.60
N ASN A 347 -4.14 -18.16 23.74
CA ASN A 347 -4.25 -17.33 24.92
C ASN A 347 -2.83 -17.09 25.46
N ASN A 348 -2.32 -15.86 25.33
CA ASN A 348 -1.50 -15.15 26.31
C ASN A 348 -0.81 -13.97 25.64
N CYS A 349 -1.27 -12.76 25.94
CA CYS A 349 -0.41 -11.58 25.93
C CYS A 349 -0.90 -10.61 27.00
N SER A 350 -0.35 -10.76 28.19
CA SER A 350 -0.42 -9.82 29.29
C SER A 350 0.62 -8.71 29.06
N TYR A 351 0.18 -7.51 28.67
CA TYR A 351 0.94 -6.28 28.91
C TYR A 351 -0.01 -5.15 29.29
N GLY A 352 0.27 -4.56 30.46
CA GLY A 352 -0.64 -3.72 31.23
C GLY A 352 -1.03 -2.40 30.55
N ILE A 353 -2.33 -2.10 30.65
CA ILE A 353 -2.89 -0.79 30.34
C ILE A 353 -3.01 -0.03 31.66
N SER A 354 -2.26 1.07 31.75
CA SER A 354 -2.41 2.10 32.76
C SER A 354 -3.77 2.79 32.59
N THR A 355 -4.42 2.96 33.73
CA THR A 355 -5.76 3.50 33.99
C THR A 355 -6.05 4.86 33.38
N CYS A 356 -7.21 5.00 32.72
CA CYS A 356 -8.02 6.22 32.73
C CYS A 356 -9.49 5.79 32.77
N ALA A 357 -10.14 6.08 33.90
CA ALA A 357 -11.49 5.68 34.22
C ALA A 357 -12.54 6.52 33.48
N THR A 358 -13.59 5.85 32.97
CA THR A 358 -14.93 6.42 32.91
C THR A 358 -15.95 5.30 33.06
N SER A 359 -16.70 5.37 34.14
CA SER A 359 -17.70 4.41 34.60
C SER A 359 -18.97 4.44 33.73
N ALA A 360 -19.49 3.26 33.41
CA ALA A 360 -20.92 3.02 33.23
C ALA A 360 -21.20 1.52 33.38
N GLU A 361 -21.63 1.13 34.58
CA GLU A 361 -22.19 -0.19 34.87
C GLU A 361 -23.57 -0.32 34.22
N ILE A 362 -23.83 -1.40 33.49
CA ILE A 362 -25.18 -1.98 33.40
C ILE A 362 -25.06 -3.49 33.55
N LEU A 363 -25.70 -3.98 34.62
CA LEU A 363 -25.77 -5.36 35.08
C LEU A 363 -26.61 -6.26 34.17
N THR A 364 -26.20 -7.51 34.12
CA THR A 364 -26.80 -8.68 33.47
C THR A 364 -28.08 -9.19 34.14
N SER A 365 -29.02 -9.73 33.35
CA SER A 365 -29.84 -10.95 33.58
C SER A 365 -30.89 -10.99 32.45
N SER A 366 -31.40 -12.09 31.89
CA SER A 366 -31.59 -13.47 32.31
C SER A 366 -31.84 -14.33 31.06
N SER A 367 -31.71 -15.64 31.25
CA SER A 367 -31.92 -16.77 30.33
C SER A 367 -33.38 -16.98 29.89
N ASP A 368 -33.61 -17.41 28.64
CA ASP A 368 -34.32 -18.66 28.30
C ASP A 368 -34.41 -18.89 26.77
N PRO A 369 -34.54 -20.16 26.30
CA PRO A 369 -34.33 -20.55 24.91
C PRO A 369 -35.64 -20.53 24.10
N ILE A 370 -35.59 -20.10 22.83
CA ILE A 370 -36.73 -20.24 21.90
C ILE A 370 -36.31 -21.02 20.66
N SER A 371 -37.09 -22.07 20.42
CA SER A 371 -36.99 -23.08 19.37
C SER A 371 -37.19 -22.52 17.96
N LEU A 372 -36.39 -23.03 17.02
CA LEU A 372 -36.51 -22.79 15.58
C LEU A 372 -37.64 -23.65 14.99
N VAL A 373 -38.65 -23.00 14.42
CA VAL A 373 -39.59 -23.60 13.47
C VAL A 373 -39.28 -23.04 12.08
N SER A 374 -39.01 -23.94 11.15
CA SER A 374 -38.74 -23.65 9.74
C SER A 374 -40.03 -23.41 8.97
N GLU A 375 -40.14 -22.28 8.26
CA GLU A 375 -41.09 -22.14 7.14
C GLU A 375 -40.44 -21.43 5.96
N SER A 376 -40.73 -21.95 4.78
CA SER A 376 -40.22 -21.56 3.48
C SER A 376 -41.10 -20.52 2.78
N ALA A 377 -40.43 -19.64 2.02
CA ALA A 377 -40.86 -18.94 0.80
C ALA A 377 -41.72 -17.66 0.89
N GLY A 378 -41.29 -16.64 0.14
CA GLY A 378 -42.11 -15.52 -0.35
C GLY A 378 -41.40 -14.16 -0.36
N PRO A 379 -41.48 -13.35 -1.44
CA PRO A 379 -41.02 -11.96 -1.43
C PRO A 379 -41.90 -11.11 -0.51
N CYS A 380 -41.29 -10.14 0.17
CA CYS A 380 -41.88 -9.35 1.25
C CYS A 380 -43.07 -8.50 0.75
N PRO A 381 -44.28 -8.61 1.33
CA PRO A 381 -45.38 -7.70 1.05
C PRO A 381 -45.28 -6.43 1.92
N ASP A 382 -45.71 -5.30 1.35
CA ASP A 382 -46.00 -4.05 2.06
C ASP A 382 -47.29 -4.23 2.88
N VAL A 383 -47.20 -4.42 4.20
CA VAL A 383 -48.34 -4.15 5.09
C VAL A 383 -47.89 -3.64 6.46
N THR A 384 -48.51 -2.53 6.83
CA THR A 384 -48.59 -1.84 8.11
C THR A 384 -49.10 -2.69 9.28
N ASN A 385 -48.60 -2.38 10.48
CA ASN A 385 -49.04 -2.75 11.84
C ASN A 385 -48.58 -4.10 12.43
N GLY A 386 -47.66 -4.01 13.39
CA GLY A 386 -47.35 -5.06 14.37
C GLY A 386 -45.98 -4.88 15.02
N LEU A 387 -45.93 -4.26 16.21
CA LEU A 387 -44.78 -4.11 17.12
C LEU A 387 -43.44 -3.75 16.45
N GLN A 388 -43.30 -2.45 16.15
CA GLN A 388 -42.02 -1.83 15.80
C GLN A 388 -41.08 -1.80 17.00
N THR A 389 -40.05 -2.65 16.98
CA THR A 389 -38.76 -2.27 17.55
C THR A 389 -38.03 -1.45 16.49
N ASP A 390 -38.41 -0.18 16.36
CA ASP A 390 -37.73 0.77 15.48
C ASP A 390 -36.34 1.06 16.07
N GLY A 391 -35.35 0.32 15.57
CA GLY A 391 -33.95 0.69 15.76
C GLY A 391 -33.53 1.63 14.63
N GLU A 392 -33.09 2.84 14.98
CA GLU A 392 -32.37 3.70 14.05
C GLU A 392 -30.91 3.25 13.97
N TRP A 393 -30.42 2.99 12.76
CA TRP A 393 -29.02 2.60 12.55
C TRP A 393 -28.41 3.40 11.41
N GLN A 394 -27.13 3.72 11.56
CA GLN A 394 -26.38 4.46 10.56
C GLN A 394 -25.53 3.51 9.73
N LEU A 395 -25.71 3.53 8.41
CA LEU A 395 -24.90 2.76 7.46
C LEU A 395 -24.20 3.74 6.50
N ARG A 396 -22.88 3.61 6.35
CA ARG A 396 -22.17 4.28 5.26
C ARG A 396 -22.44 3.51 3.97
N GLN A 397 -23.12 4.13 3.01
CA GLN A 397 -23.32 3.54 1.69
C GLN A 397 -22.27 4.05 0.71
N GLY A 398 -21.50 3.10 0.18
CA GLY A 398 -20.63 3.22 -0.98
C GLY A 398 -20.55 1.84 -1.62
N ASP A 399 -20.61 1.78 -2.96
CA ASP A 399 -20.34 0.56 -3.71
C ASP A 399 -18.82 0.32 -3.67
N ASP A 400 -18.26 -0.14 -2.56
CA ASP A 400 -16.84 -0.51 -2.49
C ASP A 400 -16.54 -1.37 -1.24
N TRP A 401 -16.67 -2.68 -1.41
CA TRP A 401 -15.80 -3.69 -0.77
C TRP A 401 -15.30 -4.63 -1.86
#